data_AF-A0A949UK29-F1
#
_entry.id   AF-A0A949UK29-F1
#
_cell.length_a   1.000
_cell.length_b   1.000
_cell.length_c   1.000
_cell.angle_alpha   90.00
_cell.angle_beta   90.00
_cell.angle_gamma   90.00
#
_symmetry.space_group_name_H-M   'P 1'
#
loop_
_entity.id
_entity.type
_entity.pdbx_description
1 polymer ?
#
loop_
_entity_poly.entity_id
_entity_poly.type
_entity_poly.pdbx_seq_one_letter_code
_entity_poly.pdbx_strand_id
1 'polypeptide(L)'
;MAQRVKSEIQPTEVDGAANRDGISVERLFTQAGVDPLSKIDWELRSAIIAGEDGRVVFEQREVEVPRQWSQTAANVVVSKYFRGALDTSQREKSVRQLFSRVVDTITGWGEQQHYFATGADRDSFKAELMYLLVHQMASFNSPVYFNVGIDPRPQCSACFILKVEDNMESILNWYRNEGMIFKGGSGSGVNLSDLRSCREKLSAGGTASGPLSFMKAADASAGVIKSGGKTRRAAKMVVLNADHPDIADFIKCKQEEEKKAWTLIAAGYDSSLDGEAYGSVFFQNANNSVRVTDEFMQAVLDDGPWQTHFVKTGEVADKYRARELLHMIAEAAWACGDPGMQFDTTINSWHTCPNSGRITASNPCSEYMHLDNSACNLASLNLLRFLDDRGEFDVKAFRHAVDVMITAQDIVVDNSS
;
A
#
# COMPACT_ATOMS: atom_id res chain seq x y z
N MET A 1 -40.85 -25.47 -7.68
CA MET A 1 -41.11 -24.16 -8.29
C MET A 1 -41.01 -23.11 -7.20
N ALA A 2 -39.84 -22.53 -7.00
CA ALA A 2 -39.59 -21.52 -5.98
C ALA A 2 -39.29 -20.20 -6.70
N GLN A 3 -40.16 -19.21 -6.51
CA GLN A 3 -40.03 -17.87 -7.06
C GLN A 3 -38.78 -17.20 -6.49
N ARG A 4 -37.87 -16.79 -7.36
CA ARG A 4 -36.76 -15.88 -7.05
C ARG A 4 -37.35 -14.54 -6.62
N VAL A 5 -37.22 -14.19 -5.35
CA VAL A 5 -37.35 -12.80 -4.91
C VAL A 5 -36.08 -12.09 -5.38
N LYS A 6 -36.18 -11.33 -6.46
CA LYS A 6 -35.18 -10.32 -6.81
C LYS A 6 -35.34 -9.19 -5.78
N SER A 7 -34.42 -9.08 -4.83
CA SER A 7 -34.29 -7.86 -4.04
C SER A 7 -33.64 -6.80 -4.93
N GLU A 8 -34.48 -6.04 -5.63
CA GLU A 8 -34.07 -4.75 -6.19
C GLU A 8 -33.78 -3.83 -5.00
N ILE A 9 -32.50 -3.68 -4.66
CA ILE A 9 -32.06 -2.57 -3.83
C ILE A 9 -32.24 -1.33 -4.70
N GLN A 10 -33.40 -0.66 -4.55
CA GLN A 10 -33.54 0.70 -5.03
C GLN A 10 -32.47 1.55 -4.32
N PRO A 11 -31.73 2.40 -5.04
CA PRO A 11 -30.96 3.43 -4.38
C PRO A 11 -31.96 4.21 -3.53
N THR A 12 -31.76 4.25 -2.22
CA THR A 12 -32.41 5.27 -1.41
C THR A 12 -32.02 6.60 -2.01
N GLU A 13 -32.97 7.26 -2.67
CA GLU A 13 -32.88 8.68 -2.96
C GLU A 13 -32.53 9.34 -1.63
N VAL A 14 -31.30 9.85 -1.54
CA VAL A 14 -30.90 10.69 -0.43
C VAL A 14 -31.64 12.01 -0.66
N ASP A 15 -32.89 12.05 -0.22
CA ASP A 15 -33.67 13.26 -0.14
C ASP A 15 -33.00 14.14 0.92
N GLY A 16 -32.21 15.07 0.42
CA GLY A 16 -31.19 15.75 1.22
C GLY A 16 -30.54 16.84 0.41
N ALA A 17 -31.33 17.80 -0.04
CA ALA A 17 -30.87 19.18 -0.19
C ALA A 17 -30.50 19.72 1.21
N ALA A 18 -29.50 19.10 1.84
CA ALA A 18 -28.75 19.74 2.90
C ALA A 18 -28.06 20.92 2.23
N ASN A 19 -28.35 22.12 2.73
CA ASN A 19 -27.63 23.33 2.37
C ASN A 19 -26.14 23.06 2.61
N ARG A 20 -25.38 22.65 1.59
CA ARG A 20 -23.96 22.36 1.71
C ARG A 20 -23.22 23.68 1.67
N ASP A 21 -23.39 24.47 2.72
CA ASP A 21 -22.44 25.51 3.05
C ASP A 21 -21.12 24.75 3.31
N GLY A 22 -20.16 24.81 2.38
CA GLY A 22 -18.91 24.04 2.46
C GLY A 22 -18.16 24.27 3.79
N ILE A 23 -17.03 23.62 3.99
CA ILE A 23 -16.23 23.83 5.21
C ILE A 23 -15.63 25.23 5.23
N SER A 24 -15.58 25.81 6.43
CA SER A 24 -14.71 26.95 6.70
C SER A 24 -13.32 26.46 7.09
N VAL A 25 -12.28 27.14 6.63
CA VAL A 25 -10.89 26.75 6.87
C VAL A 25 -10.14 27.90 7.54
N GLU A 26 -9.82 27.70 8.82
CA GLU A 26 -9.02 28.65 9.59
C GLU A 26 -7.55 28.66 9.12
N ARG A 27 -6.86 29.78 9.35
CA ARG A 27 -5.41 29.86 9.14
C ARG A 27 -4.70 29.79 10.49
N LEU A 28 -3.77 28.85 10.63
CA LEU A 28 -2.94 28.74 11.82
C LEU A 28 -1.47 29.01 11.48
N PHE A 29 -0.96 28.42 10.40
CA PHE A 29 0.45 28.52 10.03
C PHE A 29 0.74 29.65 9.04
N THR A 30 -0.28 30.11 8.32
CA THR A 30 -0.13 31.08 7.23
C THR A 30 -0.87 32.40 7.49
N GLN A 31 -0.60 33.39 6.65
CA GLN A 31 -1.22 34.71 6.70
C GLN A 31 -1.94 34.99 5.37
N ALA A 32 -3.14 35.58 5.44
CA ALA A 32 -3.91 35.92 4.25
C ALA A 32 -3.12 36.87 3.33
N GLY A 33 -3.17 36.61 2.02
CA GLY A 33 -2.46 37.40 1.00
C GLY A 33 -0.95 37.17 0.92
N VAL A 34 -0.38 36.29 1.75
CA VAL A 34 1.06 35.96 1.73
C VAL A 34 1.25 34.56 1.16
N ASP A 35 2.04 34.43 0.10
CA ASP A 35 2.43 33.12 -0.44
C ASP A 35 3.28 32.37 0.60
N PRO A 36 2.87 31.17 1.06
CA PRO A 36 3.64 30.36 2.01
C PRO A 36 5.08 30.09 1.56
N LEU A 37 5.32 29.99 0.25
CA LEU A 37 6.65 29.70 -0.29
C LEU A 37 7.57 30.94 -0.32
N SER A 38 7.03 32.15 -0.14
CA SER A 38 7.81 33.40 -0.14
C SER A 38 8.70 33.56 1.10
N LYS A 39 8.33 32.90 2.21
CA LYS A 39 9.06 32.97 3.50
C LYS A 39 10.10 31.86 3.67
N ILE A 40 10.22 30.96 2.70
CA ILE A 40 11.19 29.87 2.73
C ILE A 40 12.53 30.39 2.18
N ASP A 41 13.65 30.05 2.82
CA ASP A 41 14.99 30.27 2.28
C ASP A 41 15.35 29.11 1.33
N TRP A 42 15.74 29.43 0.09
CA TRP A 42 15.98 28.45 -0.97
C TRP A 42 17.42 28.50 -1.40
N GLU A 43 17.95 27.33 -1.74
CA GLU A 43 19.27 27.23 -2.32
C GLU A 43 19.32 26.21 -3.44
N LEU A 44 20.28 26.41 -4.35
CA LEU A 44 20.57 25.49 -5.43
C LEU A 44 21.51 24.40 -4.92
N ARG A 45 21.13 23.14 -5.11
CA ARG A 45 21.96 21.97 -4.80
C ARG A 45 22.11 21.06 -6.00
N SER A 46 23.05 20.12 -5.90
CA SER A 46 23.12 18.96 -6.79
C SER A 46 22.58 17.74 -6.05
N ALA A 47 21.66 17.02 -6.69
CA ALA A 47 21.13 15.76 -6.19
C ALA A 47 21.91 14.60 -6.82
N ILE A 48 22.59 13.80 -6.00
CA ILE A 48 23.46 12.71 -6.46
C ILE A 48 23.14 11.44 -5.68
N ILE A 49 22.94 10.32 -6.38
CA ILE A 49 22.81 9.00 -5.78
C ILE A 49 23.92 8.12 -6.33
N ALA A 50 24.65 7.48 -5.43
CA ALA A 50 25.65 6.46 -5.76
C ALA A 50 25.05 5.05 -5.56
N GLY A 51 25.46 4.11 -6.41
CA GLY A 51 25.22 2.68 -6.23
C GLY A 51 26.17 2.06 -5.20
N GLU A 52 25.99 0.77 -4.91
CA GLU A 52 26.81 0.03 -3.95
C GLU A 52 28.29 -0.05 -4.36
N ASP A 53 28.57 0.00 -5.67
CA ASP A 53 29.92 0.07 -6.24
C ASP A 53 30.54 1.49 -6.22
N GLY A 54 29.84 2.46 -5.62
CA GLY A 54 30.25 3.86 -5.54
C GLY A 54 30.04 4.66 -6.83
N ARG A 55 29.53 4.06 -7.91
CA ARG A 55 29.25 4.79 -9.16
C ARG A 55 27.99 5.62 -9.03
N VAL A 56 28.00 6.78 -9.67
CA VAL A 56 26.81 7.64 -9.72
C VAL A 56 25.74 6.97 -10.58
N VAL A 57 24.60 6.62 -9.97
CA VAL A 57 23.43 6.03 -10.64
C VAL A 57 22.39 7.09 -11.02
N PHE A 58 22.43 8.26 -10.38
CA PHE A 58 21.57 9.38 -10.68
C PHE A 58 22.26 10.70 -10.31
N GLU A 59 22.17 11.69 -11.19
CA GLU A 59 22.62 13.05 -10.94
C GLU A 59 21.64 14.06 -11.57
N GLN A 60 21.31 15.11 -10.81
CA GLN A 60 20.66 16.32 -11.34
C GLN A 60 21.21 17.55 -10.61
N ARG A 61 21.77 18.49 -11.36
CA ARG A 61 22.40 19.71 -10.82
C ARG A 61 21.42 20.89 -10.81
N GLU A 62 21.79 21.92 -10.05
CA GLU A 62 21.08 23.21 -9.99
C GLU A 62 19.58 23.07 -9.68
N VAL A 63 19.27 22.20 -8.71
CA VAL A 63 17.90 22.02 -8.22
C VAL A 63 17.63 22.91 -7.02
N GLU A 64 16.52 23.63 -7.05
CA GLU A 64 16.09 24.54 -5.98
C GLU A 64 15.36 23.74 -4.88
N VAL A 65 15.90 23.79 -3.67
CA VAL A 65 15.36 23.09 -2.49
C VAL A 65 15.35 24.03 -1.28
N PRO A 66 14.46 23.80 -0.30
CA PRO A 66 14.50 24.57 0.95
C PRO A 66 15.83 24.31 1.68
N ARG A 67 16.49 25.38 2.14
CA ARG A 67 17.81 25.30 2.77
C ARG A 67 17.83 24.40 4.00
N GLN A 68 16.73 24.36 4.76
CA GLN A 68 16.60 23.54 5.95
C GLN A 68 16.47 22.04 5.68
N TRP A 69 16.24 21.61 4.43
CA TRP A 69 16.17 20.19 4.10
C TRP A 69 17.56 19.55 4.14
N SER A 70 17.65 18.26 4.49
CA SER A 70 18.90 17.52 4.41
C SER A 70 19.27 17.21 2.95
N GLN A 71 20.57 17.00 2.69
CA GLN A 71 21.02 16.56 1.35
C GLN A 71 20.38 15.24 0.94
N THR A 72 20.19 14.30 1.87
CA THR A 72 19.51 13.03 1.61
C THR A 72 18.07 13.23 1.18
N ALA A 73 17.31 14.11 1.84
CA ALA A 73 15.94 14.43 1.45
C ALA A 73 15.89 15.04 0.03
N ALA A 74 16.81 15.97 -0.27
CA ALA A 74 16.95 16.53 -1.61
C ALA A 74 17.24 15.44 -2.66
N ASN A 75 18.21 14.56 -2.41
CA ASN A 75 18.56 13.45 -3.30
C ASN A 75 17.35 12.54 -3.60
N VAL A 76 16.60 12.16 -2.56
CA VAL A 76 15.43 11.27 -2.71
C VAL A 76 14.31 11.98 -3.47
N VAL A 77 13.96 13.21 -3.09
CA VAL A 77 12.88 13.97 -3.74
C VAL A 77 13.17 14.20 -5.21
N VAL A 78 14.38 14.64 -5.52
CA VAL A 78 14.77 14.93 -6.90
C VAL A 78 14.83 13.66 -7.74
N SER A 79 15.42 12.58 -7.25
CA SER A 79 15.54 11.34 -8.04
C SER A 79 14.21 10.62 -8.28
N LYS A 80 13.32 10.59 -7.28
CA LYS A 80 12.11 9.77 -7.34
C LYS A 80 10.86 10.57 -7.73
N TYR A 81 10.73 11.81 -7.25
CA TYR A 81 9.46 12.53 -7.27
C TYR A 81 9.41 13.69 -8.27
N PHE A 82 10.55 14.25 -8.66
CA PHE A 82 10.55 15.22 -9.76
C PHE A 82 10.05 14.56 -11.05
N ARG A 83 9.13 15.24 -11.72
CA ARG A 83 8.53 14.82 -12.99
C ARG A 83 9.38 15.27 -14.18
N GLY A 84 9.20 14.60 -15.32
CA GLY A 84 9.96 14.81 -16.56
C GLY A 84 11.22 13.95 -16.64
N ALA A 85 11.63 13.64 -17.87
CA ALA A 85 12.90 12.94 -18.14
C ALA A 85 14.07 13.89 -17.90
N LEU A 86 15.22 13.34 -17.48
CA LEU A 86 16.44 14.15 -17.31
C LEU A 86 16.80 14.87 -18.61
N ASP A 87 17.40 16.05 -18.46
CA ASP A 87 17.85 16.92 -19.55
C ASP A 87 16.73 17.42 -20.51
N THR A 88 15.46 17.26 -20.12
CA THR A 88 14.33 17.83 -20.84
C THR A 88 13.81 19.10 -20.17
N SER A 89 13.16 19.97 -20.94
CA SER A 89 12.48 21.17 -20.42
C SER A 89 11.31 20.84 -19.50
N GLN A 90 10.76 19.62 -19.59
CA GLN A 90 9.68 19.14 -18.73
C GLN A 90 10.17 18.66 -17.36
N ARG A 91 11.49 18.57 -17.15
CA ARG A 91 12.06 18.13 -15.88
C ARG A 91 11.82 19.18 -14.81
N GLU A 92 11.15 18.81 -13.73
CA GLU A 92 11.07 19.64 -12.54
C GLU A 92 12.50 19.89 -12.00
N LYS A 93 12.77 21.13 -11.62
CA LYS A 93 14.06 21.59 -11.07
C LYS A 93 13.90 22.26 -9.71
N SER A 94 12.68 22.33 -9.16
CA SER A 94 12.42 22.95 -7.87
C SER A 94 11.41 22.15 -7.06
N VAL A 95 11.64 22.02 -5.75
CA VAL A 95 10.65 21.49 -4.81
C VAL A 95 9.38 22.36 -4.79
N ARG A 96 9.48 23.67 -5.11
CA ARG A 96 8.30 24.52 -5.32
C ARG A 96 7.41 23.96 -6.42
N GLN A 97 7.98 23.56 -7.55
CA GLN A 97 7.21 23.03 -8.69
C GLN A 97 6.46 21.74 -8.30
N LEU A 98 7.16 20.82 -7.61
CA LEU A 98 6.57 19.57 -7.14
C LEU A 98 5.37 19.83 -6.22
N PHE A 99 5.52 20.67 -5.20
CA PHE A 99 4.44 20.93 -4.25
C PHE A 99 3.34 21.80 -4.85
N SER A 100 3.65 22.81 -5.67
CA SER A 100 2.63 23.59 -6.38
C SER A 100 1.77 22.68 -7.26
N ARG A 101 2.38 21.79 -8.06
CA ARG A 101 1.63 20.83 -8.88
C ARG A 101 0.63 20.02 -8.05
N VAL A 102 1.07 19.43 -6.94
CA VAL A 102 0.21 18.59 -6.10
C VAL A 102 -0.87 19.42 -5.39
N VAL A 103 -0.47 20.49 -4.70
CA VAL A 103 -1.38 21.32 -3.88
C VAL A 103 -2.38 22.08 -4.75
N ASP A 104 -1.95 22.63 -5.88
CA ASP A 104 -2.85 23.35 -6.80
C ASP A 104 -3.89 22.39 -7.39
N THR A 105 -3.48 21.18 -7.75
CA THR A 105 -4.39 20.16 -8.29
C THR A 105 -5.41 19.74 -7.23
N ILE A 106 -4.98 19.38 -6.02
CA ILE A 106 -5.89 18.98 -4.93
C ILE A 106 -6.84 20.13 -4.56
N THR A 107 -6.33 21.37 -4.47
CA THR A 107 -7.17 22.54 -4.18
C THR A 107 -8.21 22.74 -5.27
N GLY A 108 -7.82 22.63 -6.55
CA GLY A 108 -8.73 22.76 -7.68
C GLY A 108 -9.82 21.68 -7.69
N TRP A 109 -9.48 20.44 -7.33
CA TRP A 109 -10.47 19.38 -7.12
C TRP A 109 -11.44 19.71 -5.98
N GLY A 110 -10.93 20.14 -4.82
CA GLY A 110 -11.77 20.52 -3.68
C GLY A 110 -12.74 21.66 -4.01
N GLU A 111 -12.32 22.63 -4.82
CA GLU A 111 -13.21 23.69 -5.33
C GLU A 111 -14.31 23.13 -6.24
N GLN A 112 -13.98 22.25 -7.18
CA GLN A 112 -14.94 21.61 -8.09
C GLN A 112 -15.93 20.68 -7.36
N GLN A 113 -15.47 20.03 -6.29
CA GLN A 113 -16.26 19.16 -5.43
C GLN A 113 -17.07 19.92 -4.37
N HIS A 114 -16.98 21.25 -4.35
CA HIS A 114 -17.68 22.12 -3.38
C HIS A 114 -17.31 21.87 -1.91
N TYR A 115 -16.04 21.53 -1.62
CA TYR A 115 -15.58 21.37 -0.25
C TYR A 115 -15.61 22.68 0.53
N PHE A 116 -15.30 23.83 -0.10
CA PHE A 116 -15.08 25.09 0.60
C PHE A 116 -16.32 25.99 0.61
N ALA A 117 -16.66 26.59 1.76
CA ALA A 117 -17.77 27.55 1.86
C ALA A 117 -17.54 28.80 0.99
N THR A 118 -16.30 29.30 0.97
CA THR A 118 -15.93 30.50 0.22
C THR A 118 -14.61 30.33 -0.52
N GLY A 119 -14.32 31.23 -1.47
CA GLY A 119 -13.00 31.31 -2.09
C GLY A 119 -11.87 31.61 -1.09
N ALA A 120 -12.19 32.30 0.01
CA ALA A 120 -11.21 32.56 1.07
C ALA A 120 -10.87 31.29 1.86
N ASP A 121 -11.83 30.37 2.06
CA ASP A 121 -11.59 29.07 2.69
C ASP A 121 -10.73 28.18 1.79
N ARG A 122 -11.01 28.16 0.47
CA ARG A 122 -10.16 27.49 -0.54
C ARG A 122 -8.71 28.00 -0.46
N ASP A 123 -8.52 29.32 -0.47
CA ASP A 123 -7.19 29.93 -0.44
C ASP A 123 -6.47 29.68 0.90
N SER A 124 -7.23 29.51 1.99
CA SER A 124 -6.71 29.15 3.31
C SER A 124 -6.25 27.70 3.33
N PHE A 125 -7.08 26.77 2.85
CA PHE A 125 -6.70 25.36 2.69
C PHE A 125 -5.43 25.19 1.85
N LYS A 126 -5.39 25.83 0.66
CA LYS A 126 -4.23 25.80 -0.22
C LYS A 126 -2.95 26.21 0.50
N ALA A 127 -3.03 27.32 1.23
CA ALA A 127 -1.87 27.89 1.91
C ALA A 127 -1.40 27.02 3.09
N GLU A 128 -2.34 26.55 3.92
CA GLU A 128 -2.02 25.68 5.06
C GLU A 128 -1.45 24.33 4.58
N LEU A 129 -2.02 23.72 3.55
CA LEU A 129 -1.50 22.48 2.97
C LEU A 129 -0.09 22.67 2.42
N MET A 130 0.15 23.75 1.65
CA MET A 130 1.48 24.09 1.15
C MET A 130 2.50 24.25 2.28
N TYR A 131 2.11 24.93 3.36
CA TYR A 131 2.96 25.11 4.53
C TYR A 131 3.35 23.77 5.16
N LEU A 132 2.38 22.90 5.42
CA LEU A 132 2.62 21.59 6.04
C LEU A 132 3.63 20.74 5.24
N LEU A 133 3.52 20.75 3.92
CA LEU A 133 4.40 19.97 3.04
C LEU A 133 5.82 20.56 2.98
N VAL A 134 5.97 21.87 2.76
CA VAL A 134 7.29 22.49 2.59
C VAL A 134 8.11 22.50 3.89
N HIS A 135 7.44 22.57 5.04
CA HIS A 135 8.05 22.49 6.37
C HIS A 135 8.26 21.05 6.88
N GLN A 136 7.95 20.03 6.06
CA GLN A 136 8.04 18.61 6.42
C GLN A 136 7.27 18.26 7.71
N MET A 137 6.11 18.90 7.90
CA MET A 137 5.17 18.60 9.00
C MET A 137 4.24 17.46 8.62
N ALA A 138 3.94 17.31 7.33
CA ALA A 138 3.18 16.19 6.80
C ALA A 138 3.70 15.77 5.41
N SER A 139 3.33 14.56 5.00
CA SER A 139 3.59 14.04 3.65
C SER A 139 2.45 13.11 3.24
N PHE A 140 2.07 13.15 1.96
CA PHE A 140 1.21 12.12 1.36
C PHE A 140 2.01 10.84 1.10
N ASN A 141 1.31 9.76 0.76
CA ASN A 141 1.93 8.59 0.16
C ASN A 141 2.52 8.88 -1.23
N SER A 142 3.52 8.09 -1.63
CA SER A 142 4.30 8.35 -2.83
C SER A 142 3.49 8.51 -4.14
N PRO A 143 2.47 7.66 -4.43
CA PRO A 143 1.62 7.83 -5.62
C PRO A 143 0.99 9.23 -5.80
N VAL A 144 0.66 9.93 -4.71
CA VAL A 144 0.16 11.31 -4.81
C VAL A 144 1.19 12.20 -5.51
N TYR A 145 2.44 12.15 -5.08
CA TYR A 145 3.51 12.94 -5.70
C TYR A 145 3.87 12.45 -7.12
N PHE A 146 3.75 11.16 -7.38
CA PHE A 146 4.05 10.56 -8.69
C PHE A 146 3.03 10.93 -9.77
N ASN A 147 1.75 11.05 -9.42
CA ASN A 147 0.66 11.01 -10.40
C ASN A 147 -0.21 12.27 -10.39
N VAL A 148 -0.40 12.94 -9.24
CA VAL A 148 -1.31 14.09 -9.12
C VAL A 148 -0.79 15.28 -9.94
N GLY A 149 -1.68 15.87 -10.75
CA GLY A 149 -1.34 16.97 -11.66
C GLY A 149 -0.55 16.54 -12.91
N ILE A 150 -0.49 15.23 -13.20
CA ILE A 150 0.17 14.67 -14.37
C ILE A 150 -0.85 13.93 -15.24
N ASP A 151 -1.51 12.93 -14.66
CA ASP A 151 -2.56 12.18 -15.32
C ASP A 151 -3.94 12.79 -15.01
N PRO A 152 -4.88 12.84 -15.97
CA PRO A 152 -6.23 13.35 -15.72
C PRO A 152 -7.00 12.56 -14.66
N ARG A 153 -6.70 11.26 -14.55
CA ARG A 153 -7.28 10.35 -13.54
C ARG A 153 -6.13 9.57 -12.89
N PRO A 154 -5.45 10.16 -11.90
CA PRO A 154 -4.23 9.58 -11.34
C PRO A 154 -4.53 8.49 -10.32
N GLN A 155 -3.62 7.52 -10.19
CA GLN A 155 -3.67 6.56 -9.09
C GLN A 155 -3.09 7.22 -7.83
N CYS A 156 -3.95 7.62 -6.90
CA CYS A 156 -3.53 8.32 -5.69
C CYS A 156 -3.32 7.38 -4.50
N SER A 157 -4.08 6.29 -4.44
CA SER A 157 -4.00 5.29 -3.36
C SER A 157 -2.73 4.46 -3.46
N ALA A 158 -2.03 4.23 -2.36
CA ALA A 158 -0.79 3.44 -2.32
C ALA A 158 -1.00 1.94 -2.20
N CYS A 159 -2.19 1.53 -1.77
CA CYS A 159 -2.44 0.19 -1.29
C CYS A 159 -3.82 -0.26 -1.71
N PHE A 160 -3.91 -1.52 -2.14
CA PHE A 160 -5.15 -2.14 -2.59
C PHE A 160 -5.32 -3.51 -1.95
N ILE A 161 -6.57 -3.94 -1.79
CA ILE A 161 -6.92 -5.32 -1.42
C ILE A 161 -7.74 -5.89 -2.57
N LEU A 162 -7.40 -7.07 -3.06
CA LEU A 162 -8.05 -7.71 -4.19
C LEU A 162 -8.75 -8.99 -3.75
N LYS A 163 -9.89 -9.28 -4.38
CA LYS A 163 -10.56 -10.58 -4.26
C LYS A 163 -10.08 -11.54 -5.35
N VAL A 164 -9.91 -12.81 -4.98
CA VAL A 164 -9.72 -13.92 -5.92
C VAL A 164 -10.76 -15.00 -5.64
N GLU A 165 -11.40 -15.49 -6.70
CA GLU A 165 -12.34 -16.59 -6.64
C GLU A 165 -11.73 -17.84 -7.30
N ASP A 166 -12.21 -19.02 -6.88
CA ASP A 166 -11.76 -20.34 -7.35
C ASP A 166 -12.23 -20.68 -8.78
N ASN A 167 -11.85 -19.85 -9.74
CA ASN A 167 -12.03 -20.05 -11.16
C ASN A 167 -10.93 -19.33 -11.95
N MET A 168 -10.63 -19.82 -13.16
CA MET A 168 -9.50 -19.28 -13.91
C MET A 168 -9.65 -17.84 -14.37
N GLU A 169 -10.88 -17.39 -14.65
CA GLU A 169 -11.12 -16.01 -15.05
C GLU A 169 -10.76 -15.05 -13.92
N SER A 170 -11.21 -15.33 -12.69
CA SER A 170 -10.87 -14.53 -11.52
C SER A 170 -9.36 -14.53 -11.22
N ILE A 171 -8.70 -15.69 -11.28
CA ILE A 171 -7.26 -15.82 -11.05
C ILE A 171 -6.45 -15.01 -12.07
N LEU A 172 -6.81 -15.07 -13.36
CA LEU A 172 -6.11 -14.31 -14.41
C LEU A 172 -6.41 -12.81 -14.31
N ASN A 173 -7.64 -12.45 -13.93
CA ASN A 173 -8.01 -11.05 -13.67
C ASN A 173 -7.24 -10.48 -12.49
N TRP A 174 -6.93 -11.27 -11.46
CA TRP A 174 -6.07 -10.86 -10.37
C TRP A 174 -4.67 -10.44 -10.87
N TYR A 175 -4.02 -11.24 -11.71
CA TYR A 175 -2.71 -10.87 -12.29
C TYR A 175 -2.80 -9.58 -13.10
N ARG A 176 -3.84 -9.44 -13.92
CA ARG A 176 -4.09 -8.23 -14.71
C ARG A 176 -4.24 -7.00 -13.82
N ASN A 177 -5.07 -7.10 -12.77
CA ASN A 177 -5.37 -5.99 -11.88
C ASN A 177 -4.12 -5.58 -11.08
N GLU A 178 -3.37 -6.54 -10.54
CA GLU A 178 -2.10 -6.26 -9.87
C GLU A 178 -1.10 -5.58 -10.78
N GLY A 179 -0.95 -6.06 -12.02
CA GLY A 179 -0.04 -5.44 -12.97
C GLY A 179 -0.36 -3.97 -13.24
N MET A 180 -1.65 -3.62 -13.31
CA MET A 180 -2.08 -2.23 -13.46
C MET A 180 -1.84 -1.40 -12.19
N ILE A 181 -2.12 -1.95 -11.01
CA ILE A 181 -1.85 -1.32 -9.72
C ILE A 181 -0.35 -1.02 -9.56
N PHE A 182 0.50 -2.00 -9.89
CA PHE A 182 1.95 -1.85 -9.82
C PHE A 182 2.43 -0.77 -10.79
N LYS A 183 1.94 -0.76 -12.04
CA LYS A 183 2.24 0.29 -13.02
C LYS A 183 1.98 1.69 -12.45
N GLY A 184 0.89 1.88 -11.71
CA GLY A 184 0.53 3.16 -11.09
C GLY A 184 1.35 3.55 -9.84
N GLY A 185 2.27 2.69 -9.37
CA GLY A 185 3.15 3.02 -8.23
C GLY A 185 2.70 2.46 -6.88
N SER A 186 1.69 1.58 -6.86
CA SER A 186 1.04 1.10 -5.64
C SER A 186 1.24 -0.40 -5.45
N GLY A 187 0.89 -0.91 -4.27
CA GLY A 187 0.95 -2.33 -3.96
C GLY A 187 -0.43 -2.92 -3.67
N SER A 188 -0.51 -4.24 -3.62
CA SER A 188 -1.76 -4.98 -3.46
C SER A 188 -1.62 -6.15 -2.50
N GLY A 189 -2.70 -6.51 -1.81
CA GLY A 189 -2.79 -7.74 -1.06
C GLY A 189 -3.99 -8.58 -1.44
N VAL A 190 -3.92 -9.87 -1.15
CA VAL A 190 -4.95 -10.86 -1.50
C VAL A 190 -4.92 -12.01 -0.51
N ASN A 191 -6.08 -12.55 -0.17
CA ASN A 191 -6.20 -13.84 0.52
C ASN A 191 -6.52 -14.93 -0.51
N LEU A 192 -5.71 -15.98 -0.56
CA LEU A 192 -5.86 -17.08 -1.53
C LEU A 192 -6.59 -18.29 -0.95
N SER A 193 -7.12 -18.20 0.27
CA SER A 193 -7.79 -19.33 0.95
C SER A 193 -9.07 -19.79 0.27
N ASP A 194 -9.65 -18.95 -0.61
CA ASP A 194 -10.79 -19.34 -1.43
C ASP A 194 -10.39 -20.28 -2.57
N LEU A 195 -9.11 -20.31 -2.97
CA LEU A 195 -8.61 -21.22 -4.01
C LEU A 195 -8.51 -22.64 -3.47
N ARG A 196 -9.04 -23.61 -4.22
CA ARG A 196 -8.95 -25.02 -3.83
C ARG A 196 -7.49 -25.50 -3.71
N SER A 197 -7.25 -26.44 -2.80
CA SER A 197 -5.94 -27.06 -2.59
C SER A 197 -5.43 -27.78 -3.83
N CYS A 198 -4.10 -27.88 -3.98
CA CYS A 198 -3.48 -28.71 -5.01
C CYS A 198 -3.86 -30.20 -4.93
N ARG A 199 -4.44 -30.62 -3.80
CA ARG A 199 -4.92 -31.98 -3.54
C ARG A 199 -6.39 -32.19 -3.90
N GLU A 200 -7.11 -31.14 -4.29
CA GLU A 200 -8.51 -31.22 -4.71
C GLU A 200 -8.66 -31.50 -6.22
N LYS A 201 -9.76 -32.15 -6.61
CA LYS A 201 -10.01 -32.55 -8.01
C LYS A 201 -10.59 -31.39 -8.85
N LEU A 202 -10.31 -31.44 -10.15
CA LEU A 202 -10.95 -30.58 -11.15
C LEU A 202 -12.15 -31.29 -11.81
N SER A 203 -13.11 -30.50 -12.30
CA SER A 203 -14.32 -31.01 -12.95
C SER A 203 -14.04 -31.79 -14.24
N ALA A 204 -12.98 -31.42 -14.97
CA ALA A 204 -12.54 -32.07 -16.21
C ALA A 204 -11.57 -33.26 -15.99
N GLY A 205 -11.32 -33.65 -14.73
CA GLY A 205 -10.30 -34.64 -14.36
C GLY A 205 -8.96 -33.99 -13.99
N GLY A 206 -8.12 -34.74 -13.27
CA GLY A 206 -6.86 -34.25 -12.69
C GLY A 206 -7.02 -33.57 -11.33
N THR A 207 -5.89 -33.07 -10.80
CA THR A 207 -5.81 -32.31 -9.55
C THR A 207 -5.59 -30.83 -9.84
N ALA A 208 -6.03 -29.97 -8.93
CA ALA A 208 -5.79 -28.54 -9.05
C ALA A 208 -4.30 -28.21 -8.85
N SER A 209 -3.87 -27.04 -9.34
CA SER A 209 -2.50 -26.56 -9.12
C SER A 209 -2.29 -26.01 -7.70
N GLY A 210 -3.38 -25.63 -7.01
CA GLY A 210 -3.35 -25.01 -5.69
C GLY A 210 -2.86 -23.56 -5.67
N PRO A 211 -3.09 -22.84 -4.55
CA PRO A 211 -2.71 -21.43 -4.39
C PRO A 211 -1.22 -21.17 -4.64
N LEU A 212 -0.32 -22.02 -4.14
CA LEU A 212 1.14 -21.82 -4.27
C LEU A 212 1.62 -21.82 -5.73
N SER A 213 1.00 -22.63 -6.60
CA SER A 213 1.37 -22.63 -8.02
C SER A 213 0.99 -21.32 -8.69
N PHE A 214 -0.16 -20.75 -8.36
CA PHE A 214 -0.59 -19.45 -8.87
C PHE A 214 0.22 -18.30 -8.26
N MET A 215 0.62 -18.43 -6.99
CA MET A 215 1.55 -17.50 -6.35
C MET A 215 2.87 -17.40 -7.11
N LYS A 216 3.45 -18.51 -7.60
CA LYS A 216 4.69 -18.46 -8.40
C LYS A 216 4.52 -17.65 -9.69
N ALA A 217 3.37 -17.77 -10.35
CA ALA A 217 3.07 -16.99 -11.55
C ALA A 217 2.88 -15.50 -11.23
N ALA A 218 2.14 -15.18 -10.15
CA ALA A 218 1.94 -13.81 -9.69
C ALA A 218 3.28 -13.16 -9.27
N ASP A 219 4.13 -13.91 -8.57
CA ASP A 219 5.46 -13.48 -8.14
C ASP A 219 6.36 -13.14 -9.32
N ALA A 220 6.42 -14.01 -10.33
CA ALA A 220 7.14 -13.73 -11.57
C ALA A 220 6.58 -12.47 -12.28
N SER A 221 5.25 -12.30 -12.29
CA SER A 221 4.63 -11.10 -12.86
C SER A 221 5.00 -9.83 -12.07
N ALA A 222 5.08 -9.91 -10.74
CA ALA A 222 5.48 -8.79 -9.89
C ALA A 222 6.96 -8.42 -10.10
N GLY A 223 7.83 -9.43 -10.29
CA GLY A 223 9.26 -9.22 -10.54
C GLY A 223 9.59 -8.50 -11.86
N VAL A 224 8.74 -8.63 -12.88
CA VAL A 224 8.97 -7.98 -14.20
C VAL A 224 8.35 -6.58 -14.31
N ILE A 225 7.35 -6.24 -13.49
CA ILE A 225 6.66 -4.95 -13.57
C ILE A 225 7.32 -3.93 -12.64
N LYS A 226 7.94 -2.92 -13.24
CA LYS A 226 8.53 -1.78 -12.53
C LYS A 226 7.45 -0.80 -12.06
N SER A 227 7.39 -0.56 -10.76
CA SER A 227 6.30 0.21 -10.15
C SER A 227 6.45 1.71 -10.42
N GLY A 228 5.36 2.37 -10.84
CA GLY A 228 5.31 3.81 -11.11
C GLY A 228 6.20 4.29 -12.27
N GLY A 229 6.63 3.38 -13.16
CA GLY A 229 7.60 3.69 -14.21
C GLY A 229 9.00 4.07 -13.69
N LYS A 230 9.30 3.73 -12.43
CA LYS A 230 10.59 3.96 -11.76
C LYS A 230 11.25 2.62 -11.43
N THR A 231 12.51 2.63 -10.97
CA THR A 231 13.25 1.41 -10.58
C THR A 231 12.73 0.70 -9.31
N ARG A 232 11.49 0.94 -8.87
CA ARG A 232 10.94 0.34 -7.65
C ARG A 232 10.29 -1.01 -7.98
N ARG A 233 10.55 -2.03 -7.15
CA ARG A 233 9.86 -3.32 -7.22
C ARG A 233 8.39 -3.19 -6.80
N ALA A 234 7.54 -4.03 -7.38
CA ALA A 234 6.16 -4.18 -6.94
C ALA A 234 6.13 -4.62 -5.46
N ALA A 235 5.10 -4.21 -4.72
CA ALA A 235 4.89 -4.59 -3.33
C ALA A 235 3.59 -5.38 -3.23
N LYS A 236 3.67 -6.58 -2.65
CA LYS A 236 2.55 -7.51 -2.61
C LYS A 236 2.40 -8.15 -1.23
N MET A 237 1.16 -8.40 -0.79
CA MET A 237 0.83 -9.30 0.31
C MET A 237 0.09 -10.53 -0.24
N VAL A 238 0.43 -11.71 0.27
CA VAL A 238 -0.35 -12.94 0.08
C VAL A 238 -0.70 -13.53 1.44
N VAL A 239 -1.98 -13.78 1.64
CA VAL A 239 -2.52 -14.38 2.86
C VAL A 239 -3.03 -15.79 2.57
N LEU A 240 -2.78 -16.71 3.50
CA LEU A 240 -3.43 -18.02 3.54
C LEU A 240 -3.89 -18.32 4.98
N ASN A 241 -5.11 -18.82 5.13
CA ASN A 241 -5.70 -19.14 6.43
C ASN A 241 -5.06 -20.42 6.99
N ALA A 242 -4.93 -20.48 8.32
CA ALA A 242 -4.28 -21.58 9.01
C ALA A 242 -4.99 -22.94 8.89
N ASP A 243 -6.25 -22.95 8.45
CA ASP A 243 -7.06 -24.14 8.19
C ASP A 243 -7.05 -24.56 6.71
N HIS A 244 -6.34 -23.85 5.83
CA HIS A 244 -6.22 -24.25 4.44
C HIS A 244 -5.34 -25.51 4.30
N PRO A 245 -5.67 -26.48 3.42
CA PRO A 245 -4.91 -27.72 3.32
C PRO A 245 -3.43 -27.49 2.94
N ASP A 246 -3.15 -26.49 2.11
CA ASP A 246 -1.79 -26.21 1.64
C ASP A 246 -0.96 -25.32 2.60
N ILE A 247 -1.42 -25.16 3.85
CA ILE A 247 -0.80 -24.22 4.81
C ILE A 247 0.64 -24.57 5.16
N ALA A 248 0.97 -25.85 5.34
CA ALA A 248 2.32 -26.26 5.72
C ALA A 248 3.34 -25.91 4.61
N ASP A 249 2.96 -26.09 3.35
CA ASP A 249 3.79 -25.71 2.20
C ASP A 249 3.88 -24.18 2.08
N PHE A 250 2.78 -23.47 2.32
CA PHE A 250 2.76 -22.00 2.31
C PHE A 250 3.70 -21.41 3.36
N ILE A 251 3.74 -21.98 4.57
CA ILE A 251 4.63 -21.54 5.64
C ILE A 251 6.10 -21.69 5.23
N LYS A 252 6.44 -22.82 4.60
CA LYS A 252 7.84 -23.14 4.28
C LYS A 252 8.32 -22.59 2.94
N CYS A 253 7.43 -22.12 2.08
CA CYS A 253 7.76 -21.87 0.67
C CYS A 253 8.95 -20.91 0.48
N LYS A 254 8.98 -19.79 1.21
CA LYS A 254 10.09 -18.83 1.15
C LYS A 254 11.37 -19.37 1.77
N GLN A 255 11.27 -20.02 2.93
CA GLN A 255 12.43 -20.64 3.58
C GLN A 255 13.14 -21.64 2.64
N GLU A 256 12.38 -22.44 1.88
CA GLU A 256 12.94 -23.38 0.92
C GLU A 256 13.54 -22.68 -0.31
N GLU A 257 12.97 -21.57 -0.78
CA GLU A 257 13.57 -20.76 -1.85
C GLU A 257 14.84 -20.02 -1.39
N GLU A 258 14.91 -19.55 -0.13
CA GLU A 258 16.14 -18.97 0.44
C GLU A 258 17.30 -19.98 0.46
N LYS A 259 17.02 -21.24 0.83
CA LYS A 259 18.04 -22.30 0.77
C LYS A 259 18.63 -22.47 -0.63
N LYS A 260 17.81 -22.31 -1.68
CA LYS A 260 18.26 -22.33 -3.08
C LYS A 260 19.10 -21.10 -3.40
N ALA A 261 18.62 -19.90 -3.03
CA ALA A 261 19.35 -18.66 -3.24
C ALA A 261 20.74 -18.70 -2.58
N TRP A 262 20.84 -19.16 -1.34
CA TRP A 262 22.13 -19.32 -0.64
C TRP A 262 23.05 -20.34 -1.30
N THR A 263 22.49 -21.41 -1.85
CA THR A 263 23.26 -22.39 -2.63
C THR A 263 23.84 -21.75 -3.90
N LEU A 264 23.07 -20.90 -4.60
CA LEU A 264 23.54 -20.15 -5.75
C LEU A 264 24.62 -19.13 -5.34
N ILE A 265 24.41 -18.38 -4.26
CA ILE A 265 25.40 -17.42 -3.75
C ILE A 265 26.72 -18.14 -3.40
N ALA A 266 26.65 -19.30 -2.74
CA ALA A 266 27.82 -20.11 -2.43
C ALA A 266 28.55 -20.62 -3.69
N ALA A 267 27.84 -20.79 -4.80
CA ALA A 267 28.41 -21.13 -6.11
C ALA A 267 28.97 -19.92 -6.88
N GLY A 268 28.86 -18.70 -6.33
CA GLY A 268 29.43 -17.47 -6.89
C GLY A 268 28.46 -16.58 -7.67
N TYR A 269 27.16 -16.86 -7.62
CA TYR A 269 26.14 -15.98 -8.20
C TYR A 269 25.96 -14.70 -7.38
N ASP A 270 25.58 -13.60 -8.05
CA ASP A 270 25.40 -12.30 -7.42
C ASP A 270 24.34 -12.34 -6.31
N SER A 271 24.75 -11.97 -5.10
CA SER A 271 23.94 -11.92 -3.89
C SER A 271 23.15 -10.62 -3.72
N SER A 272 23.31 -9.66 -4.63
CA SER A 272 22.54 -8.43 -4.59
C SER A 272 21.04 -8.74 -4.69
N LEU A 273 20.23 -7.83 -4.16
CA LEU A 273 18.78 -8.01 -4.06
C LEU A 273 18.08 -8.15 -5.42
N ASP A 274 18.67 -7.57 -6.46
CA ASP A 274 18.26 -7.68 -7.88
C ASP A 274 19.24 -8.58 -8.68
N GLY A 275 20.12 -9.31 -7.98
CA GLY A 275 21.15 -10.19 -8.52
C GLY A 275 20.60 -11.53 -8.98
N GLU A 276 21.43 -12.28 -9.71
CA GLU A 276 21.03 -13.53 -10.37
C GLU A 276 20.53 -14.61 -9.38
N ALA A 277 21.09 -14.68 -8.16
CA ALA A 277 20.66 -15.66 -7.17
C ALA A 277 19.21 -15.42 -6.73
N TYR A 278 18.87 -14.18 -6.37
CA TYR A 278 17.51 -13.83 -5.93
C TYR A 278 16.53 -13.71 -7.10
N GLY A 279 17.00 -13.32 -8.29
CA GLY A 279 16.18 -13.24 -9.50
C GLY A 279 15.75 -14.58 -10.10
N SER A 280 16.31 -15.70 -9.63
CA SER A 280 16.03 -17.05 -10.15
C SER A 280 15.18 -17.93 -9.23
N VAL A 281 14.81 -17.44 -8.05
CA VAL A 281 13.96 -18.14 -7.08
C VAL A 281 12.58 -17.50 -6.97
N PHE A 282 11.60 -18.24 -6.43
CA PHE A 282 10.22 -17.76 -6.33
C PHE A 282 9.91 -17.10 -4.98
N PHE A 283 8.74 -16.44 -4.94
CA PHE A 283 8.11 -15.85 -3.76
C PHE A 283 8.83 -14.62 -3.18
N GLN A 284 9.84 -14.09 -3.87
CA GLN A 284 10.66 -12.97 -3.37
C GLN A 284 9.98 -11.60 -3.52
N ASN A 285 8.92 -11.50 -4.33
CA ASN A 285 8.24 -10.23 -4.64
C ASN A 285 6.94 -10.02 -3.84
N ALA A 286 6.67 -10.85 -2.83
CA ALA A 286 5.51 -10.73 -1.96
C ALA A 286 5.90 -10.95 -0.50
N ASN A 287 5.26 -10.22 0.41
CA ASN A 287 5.16 -10.60 1.82
C ASN A 287 4.11 -11.70 1.95
N ASN A 288 4.39 -12.72 2.76
CA ASN A 288 3.45 -13.79 3.07
C ASN A 288 2.97 -13.65 4.50
N SER A 289 1.69 -13.91 4.76
CA SER A 289 1.16 -13.96 6.13
C SER A 289 0.18 -15.12 6.30
N VAL A 290 0.35 -15.84 7.41
CA VAL A 290 -0.65 -16.83 7.85
C VAL A 290 -1.73 -16.12 8.64
N ARG A 291 -2.98 -16.32 8.26
CA ARG A 291 -4.13 -15.77 8.97
C ARG A 291 -4.70 -16.80 9.95
N VAL A 292 -4.73 -16.45 11.22
CA VAL A 292 -5.14 -17.31 12.34
C VAL A 292 -6.34 -16.74 13.07
N THR A 293 -7.13 -17.59 13.71
CA THR A 293 -8.26 -17.19 14.57
C THR A 293 -7.89 -17.32 16.05
N ASP A 294 -8.73 -16.77 16.93
CA ASP A 294 -8.61 -16.96 18.38
C ASP A 294 -8.72 -18.46 18.74
N GLU A 295 -9.53 -19.25 18.02
CA GLU A 295 -9.61 -20.70 18.23
C GLU A 295 -8.28 -21.40 17.93
N PHE A 296 -7.57 -21.01 16.86
CA PHE A 296 -6.23 -21.53 16.57
C PHE A 296 -5.27 -21.18 17.71
N MET A 297 -5.27 -19.91 18.14
CA MET A 297 -4.38 -19.45 19.20
C MET A 297 -4.69 -20.13 20.54
N GLN A 298 -5.97 -20.38 20.85
CA GLN A 298 -6.38 -21.14 22.02
C GLN A 298 -5.91 -22.60 21.92
N ALA A 299 -6.06 -23.24 20.75
CA ALA A 299 -5.53 -24.58 20.52
C ALA A 299 -4.00 -24.65 20.68
N VAL A 300 -3.25 -23.61 20.30
CA VAL A 300 -1.81 -23.52 20.59
C VAL A 300 -1.56 -23.51 22.10
N LEU A 301 -2.26 -22.65 22.85
CA LEU A 301 -2.07 -22.53 24.30
C LEU A 301 -2.35 -23.86 25.00
N ASP A 302 -3.43 -24.53 24.62
CA ASP A 302 -3.88 -25.80 25.21
C ASP A 302 -3.09 -27.02 24.72
N ASP A 303 -2.14 -26.85 23.79
CA ASP A 303 -1.50 -27.95 23.07
C ASP A 303 -2.54 -28.91 22.47
N GLY A 304 -3.56 -28.33 21.84
CA GLY A 304 -4.69 -29.00 21.23
C GLY A 304 -4.45 -29.40 19.76
N PRO A 305 -5.35 -30.20 19.19
CA PRO A 305 -5.34 -30.49 17.76
C PRO A 305 -5.81 -29.29 16.93
N TRP A 306 -5.32 -29.18 15.70
CA TRP A 306 -5.81 -28.29 14.67
C TRP A 306 -6.11 -29.10 13.39
N GLN A 307 -7.12 -28.71 12.63
CA GLN A 307 -7.54 -29.42 11.43
C GLN A 307 -7.58 -28.48 10.24
N THR A 308 -7.06 -28.93 9.10
CA THR A 308 -7.25 -28.23 7.83
C THR A 308 -8.42 -28.85 7.07
N HIS A 309 -9.04 -28.07 6.19
CA HIS A 309 -10.29 -28.46 5.53
C HIS A 309 -10.21 -28.21 4.02
N PHE A 310 -10.58 -29.20 3.22
CA PHE A 310 -10.69 -29.02 1.77
C PHE A 310 -11.70 -27.93 1.43
N VAL A 311 -11.34 -27.02 0.53
CA VAL A 311 -12.10 -25.79 0.28
C VAL A 311 -13.46 -26.10 -0.35
N LYS A 312 -13.55 -27.12 -1.20
CA LYS A 312 -14.81 -27.46 -1.90
C LYS A 312 -15.74 -28.35 -1.10
N THR A 313 -15.20 -29.24 -0.26
CA THR A 313 -15.99 -30.26 0.45
C THR A 313 -16.17 -29.96 1.92
N GLY A 314 -15.29 -29.16 2.53
CA GLY A 314 -15.22 -28.96 3.98
C GLY A 314 -14.75 -30.19 4.76
N GLU A 315 -14.32 -31.25 4.07
CA GLU A 315 -13.80 -32.45 4.72
C GLU A 315 -12.40 -32.18 5.30
N VAL A 316 -12.09 -32.81 6.42
CA VAL A 316 -10.77 -32.71 7.05
C VAL A 316 -9.70 -33.24 6.10
N ALA A 317 -8.72 -32.39 5.77
CA ALA A 317 -7.59 -32.75 4.94
C ALA A 317 -6.44 -33.30 5.80
N ASP A 318 -5.97 -32.53 6.79
CA ASP A 318 -4.91 -32.94 7.70
C ASP A 318 -5.25 -32.59 9.15
N LYS A 319 -4.52 -33.24 10.07
CA LYS A 319 -4.58 -32.96 11.51
C LYS A 319 -3.18 -32.65 12.00
N TYR A 320 -3.04 -31.54 12.71
CA TYR A 320 -1.79 -31.07 13.32
C TYR A 320 -1.96 -30.96 14.84
N ARG A 321 -0.84 -30.92 15.57
CA ARG A 321 -0.83 -30.23 16.86
C ARG A 321 -0.73 -28.73 16.55
N ALA A 322 -1.58 -27.91 17.15
CA ALA A 322 -1.58 -26.46 16.85
C ALA A 322 -0.21 -25.82 17.14
N ARG A 323 0.47 -26.25 18.21
CA ARG A 323 1.82 -25.81 18.55
C ARG A 323 2.87 -26.15 17.50
N GLU A 324 2.76 -27.31 16.84
CA GLU A 324 3.69 -27.68 15.77
C GLU A 324 3.53 -26.75 14.57
N LEU A 325 2.30 -26.40 14.21
CA LEU A 325 2.05 -25.46 13.11
C LEU A 325 2.56 -24.05 13.46
N LEU A 326 2.33 -23.57 14.70
CA LEU A 326 2.89 -22.29 15.15
C LEU A 326 4.42 -22.32 15.19
N HIS A 327 5.02 -23.43 15.63
CA HIS A 327 6.48 -23.57 15.64
C HIS A 327 7.05 -23.52 14.22
N MET A 328 6.38 -24.16 13.25
CA MET A 328 6.73 -24.08 11.84
C MET A 328 6.70 -22.65 11.30
N ILE A 329 5.68 -21.86 11.67
CA ILE A 329 5.59 -20.43 11.34
C ILE A 329 6.79 -19.68 11.92
N ALA A 330 7.07 -19.87 13.21
CA ALA A 330 8.17 -19.20 13.89
C ALA A 330 9.54 -19.56 13.32
N GLU A 331 9.76 -20.83 12.98
CA GLU A 331 11.02 -21.31 12.40
C GLU A 331 11.26 -20.73 10.99
N ALA A 332 10.22 -20.71 10.14
CA ALA A 332 10.30 -20.08 8.83
C ALA A 332 10.56 -18.57 8.95
N ALA A 333 9.81 -17.88 9.82
CA ALA A 333 9.98 -16.45 10.06
C ALA A 333 11.36 -16.10 10.61
N TRP A 334 11.93 -16.96 11.48
CA TRP A 334 13.30 -16.80 11.95
C TRP A 334 14.33 -16.98 10.83
N ALA A 335 14.09 -17.91 9.91
CA ALA A 335 15.02 -18.22 8.83
C ALA A 335 15.04 -17.17 7.71
N CYS A 336 13.88 -16.59 7.36
CA CYS A 336 13.78 -15.68 6.21
C CYS A 336 12.90 -14.43 6.41
N GLY A 337 12.36 -14.20 7.60
CA GLY A 337 11.46 -13.07 7.89
C GLY A 337 9.98 -13.30 7.52
N ASP A 338 9.64 -14.47 6.97
CA ASP A 338 8.29 -14.82 6.53
C ASP A 338 7.91 -16.27 6.93
N PRO A 339 6.62 -16.58 7.08
CA PRO A 339 5.48 -15.67 6.94
C PRO A 339 5.26 -14.84 8.21
N GLY A 340 4.67 -13.65 8.04
CA GLY A 340 4.04 -12.92 9.13
C GLY A 340 2.75 -13.59 9.61
N MET A 341 2.06 -12.97 10.56
CA MET A 341 0.78 -13.45 11.08
C MET A 341 -0.30 -12.36 11.06
N GLN A 342 -1.53 -12.74 10.74
CA GLN A 342 -2.73 -11.89 10.84
C GLN A 342 -3.77 -12.54 11.75
N PHE A 343 -4.34 -11.77 12.67
CA PHE A 343 -5.30 -12.27 13.66
C PHE A 343 -6.73 -11.98 13.21
N ASP A 344 -7.32 -12.92 12.47
CA ASP A 344 -8.59 -12.80 11.75
C ASP A 344 -9.77 -12.37 12.62
N THR A 345 -9.92 -13.02 13.77
CA THR A 345 -10.97 -12.76 14.77
C THR A 345 -10.85 -11.36 15.33
N THR A 346 -9.64 -10.97 15.76
CA THR A 346 -9.35 -9.62 16.26
C THR A 346 -9.59 -8.57 15.18
N ILE A 347 -9.11 -8.78 13.96
CA ILE A 347 -9.32 -7.83 12.85
C ILE A 347 -10.81 -7.61 12.61
N ASN A 348 -11.60 -8.68 12.56
CA ASN A 348 -13.04 -8.57 12.31
C ASN A 348 -13.84 -8.08 13.54
N SER A 349 -13.34 -8.22 14.77
CA SER A 349 -14.00 -7.67 15.96
C SER A 349 -13.94 -6.13 16.01
N TRP A 350 -12.92 -5.54 15.40
CA TRP A 350 -12.73 -4.09 15.28
C TRP A 350 -13.21 -3.52 13.94
N HIS A 351 -13.90 -4.34 13.14
CA HIS A 351 -14.41 -3.93 11.82
C HIS A 351 -15.46 -2.83 11.94
N THR A 352 -15.26 -1.74 11.21
CA THR A 352 -16.13 -0.56 11.25
C THR A 352 -17.31 -0.63 10.28
N CYS A 353 -17.31 -1.57 9.32
CA CYS A 353 -18.43 -1.80 8.41
C CYS A 353 -18.76 -3.30 8.19
N PRO A 354 -19.04 -4.08 9.25
CA PRO A 354 -19.23 -5.53 9.18
C PRO A 354 -20.40 -5.99 8.32
N ASN A 355 -21.42 -5.14 8.13
CA ASN A 355 -22.58 -5.45 7.28
C ASN A 355 -22.26 -5.41 5.78
N SER A 356 -21.14 -4.79 5.38
CA SER A 356 -20.73 -4.66 3.98
C SER A 356 -19.89 -5.85 3.49
N GLY A 357 -19.37 -6.66 4.40
CA GLY A 357 -18.56 -7.83 4.09
C GLY A 357 -17.54 -8.12 5.18
N ARG A 358 -16.91 -9.29 5.10
CA ARG A 358 -15.82 -9.69 6.00
C ARG A 358 -14.49 -9.11 5.51
N ILE A 359 -13.62 -8.73 6.43
CA ILE A 359 -12.22 -8.43 6.11
C ILE A 359 -11.47 -9.75 6.02
N THR A 360 -10.94 -10.10 4.85
CA THR A 360 -10.25 -11.38 4.58
C THR A 360 -8.75 -11.22 4.38
N ALA A 361 -8.28 -10.02 4.02
CA ALA A 361 -6.88 -9.73 3.70
C ALA A 361 -6.45 -8.36 4.25
N SER A 362 -5.22 -7.97 3.92
CA SER A 362 -4.67 -6.63 4.15
C SER A 362 -3.92 -6.18 2.90
N ASN A 363 -3.43 -4.94 2.89
CA ASN A 363 -2.44 -4.46 1.93
C ASN A 363 -1.01 -5.03 2.22
N PRO A 364 0.01 -4.73 1.39
CA PRO A 364 1.39 -5.22 1.54
C PRO A 364 2.02 -5.12 2.92
N CYS A 365 1.73 -4.06 3.67
CA CYS A 365 2.39 -3.77 4.95
C CYS A 365 1.49 -4.03 6.18
N SER A 366 0.29 -4.62 5.98
CA SER A 366 -0.67 -5.00 7.04
C SER A 366 -1.24 -3.86 7.89
N GLU A 367 -1.09 -2.61 7.49
CA GLU A 367 -1.61 -1.40 8.16
C GLU A 367 -3.02 -1.02 7.70
N TYR A 368 -3.47 -1.51 6.55
CA TYR A 368 -4.82 -1.31 6.03
C TYR A 368 -5.61 -2.62 6.02
N MET A 369 -6.64 -2.67 6.87
CA MET A 369 -7.56 -3.80 7.04
C MET A 369 -8.96 -3.37 6.61
N HIS A 370 -9.38 -3.82 5.43
CA HIS A 370 -10.68 -3.47 4.89
C HIS A 370 -11.22 -4.54 3.94
N LEU A 371 -12.39 -4.31 3.38
CA LEU A 371 -13.05 -5.23 2.45
C LEU A 371 -12.20 -5.49 1.21
N ASP A 372 -12.41 -6.64 0.59
CA ASP A 372 -11.80 -6.94 -0.71
C ASP A 372 -12.26 -5.96 -1.79
N ASN A 373 -11.40 -5.77 -2.80
CA ASN A 373 -11.57 -4.79 -3.87
C ASN A 373 -11.70 -3.34 -3.37
N SER A 374 -10.90 -3.01 -2.34
CA SER A 374 -10.81 -1.66 -1.78
C SER A 374 -9.40 -1.09 -1.92
N ALA A 375 -9.27 0.22 -1.66
CA ALA A 375 -8.02 0.95 -1.78
C ALA A 375 -7.82 1.91 -0.60
N CYS A 376 -6.57 2.25 -0.32
CA CYS A 376 -6.20 3.15 0.75
C CYS A 376 -5.24 4.24 0.25
N ASN A 377 -5.64 5.50 0.44
CA ASN A 377 -4.79 6.67 0.35
C ASN A 377 -4.28 7.06 1.75
N LEU A 378 -2.99 7.33 1.87
CA LEU A 378 -2.31 7.49 3.15
C LEU A 378 -1.62 8.86 3.21
N ALA A 379 -1.49 9.37 4.43
CA ALA A 379 -0.64 10.49 4.75
C ALA A 379 0.01 10.25 6.12
N SER A 380 1.10 10.96 6.39
CA SER A 380 1.81 10.85 7.66
C SER A 380 2.16 12.24 8.18
N LEU A 381 2.00 12.42 9.48
CA LEU A 381 2.40 13.63 10.21
C LEU A 381 3.71 13.39 10.93
N ASN A 382 4.65 14.33 10.80
CA ASN A 382 5.91 14.29 11.53
C ASN A 382 5.71 14.85 12.94
N LEU A 383 5.47 13.97 13.92
CA LEU A 383 5.17 14.34 15.30
C LEU A 383 6.22 15.25 15.95
N LEU A 384 7.50 15.13 15.54
CA LEU A 384 8.58 15.97 16.07
C LEU A 384 8.45 17.45 15.65
N ARG A 385 7.71 17.76 14.59
CA ARG A 385 7.43 19.15 14.18
C ARG A 385 6.37 19.83 15.05
N PHE A 386 5.74 19.08 15.94
CA PHE A 386 4.76 19.58 16.90
C PHE A 386 5.32 19.58 18.34
N LEU A 387 6.63 19.40 18.51
CA LEU A 387 7.30 19.58 19.80
C LEU A 387 7.98 20.95 19.85
N ASP A 388 7.78 21.68 20.95
CA ASP A 388 8.54 22.90 21.20
C ASP A 388 9.98 22.60 21.71
N ASP A 389 10.80 23.63 21.90
CA ASP A 389 12.18 23.49 22.37
C ASP A 389 12.30 22.89 23.79
N ARG A 390 11.19 22.84 24.54
CA ARG A 390 11.10 22.23 25.87
C ARG A 390 10.61 20.77 25.79
N GLY A 391 10.23 20.29 24.61
CA GLY A 391 9.65 18.97 24.39
C GLY A 391 8.16 18.90 24.71
N GLU A 392 7.46 20.03 24.86
CA GLU A 392 6.00 20.06 25.02
C GLU A 392 5.32 19.89 23.66
N PHE A 393 4.31 19.02 23.60
CA PHE A 393 3.57 18.74 22.37
C PHE A 393 2.46 19.78 22.12
N ASP A 394 2.54 20.48 20.99
CA ASP A 394 1.53 21.43 20.53
C ASP A 394 0.32 20.69 19.93
N VAL A 395 -0.62 20.35 20.81
CA VAL A 395 -1.88 19.70 20.45
C VAL A 395 -2.72 20.56 19.48
N LYS A 396 -2.65 21.89 19.57
CA LYS A 396 -3.46 22.78 18.73
C LYS A 396 -2.94 22.73 17.29
N ALA A 397 -1.64 22.89 17.10
CA ALA A 397 -1.01 22.78 15.79
C ALA A 397 -1.21 21.39 15.18
N PHE A 398 -1.08 20.33 15.99
CA PHE A 398 -1.30 18.95 15.53
C PHE A 398 -2.72 18.73 15.02
N ARG A 399 -3.74 19.14 15.79
CA ARG A 399 -5.15 19.00 15.38
C ARG A 399 -5.44 19.75 14.08
N HIS A 400 -4.95 20.97 13.95
CA HIS A 400 -5.12 21.74 12.73
C HIS A 400 -4.45 21.08 11.51
N ALA A 401 -3.25 20.53 11.69
CA ALA A 401 -2.58 19.79 10.62
C ALA A 401 -3.35 18.51 10.24
N VAL A 402 -3.93 17.81 11.22
CA VAL A 402 -4.82 16.65 10.99
C VAL A 402 -6.03 17.07 10.16
N ASP A 403 -6.72 18.15 10.52
CA ASP A 403 -7.91 18.63 9.80
C ASP A 403 -7.58 18.95 8.32
N VAL A 404 -6.50 19.69 8.07
CA VAL A 404 -6.06 20.03 6.70
C VAL A 404 -5.69 18.76 5.90
N MET A 405 -4.95 17.83 6.50
CA MET A 405 -4.52 16.62 5.81
C MET A 405 -5.67 15.65 5.53
N ILE A 406 -6.63 15.48 6.46
CA ILE A 406 -7.82 14.66 6.22
C ILE A 406 -8.68 15.26 5.12
N THR A 407 -8.91 16.58 5.11
CA THR A 407 -9.64 17.23 4.00
C THR A 407 -8.94 16.97 2.66
N ALA A 408 -7.62 17.10 2.61
CA ALA A 408 -6.86 16.83 1.39
C ALA A 408 -6.95 15.35 0.95
N GLN A 409 -6.90 14.41 1.90
CA GLN A 409 -7.05 12.99 1.61
C GLN A 409 -8.45 12.66 1.10
N ASP A 410 -9.49 13.27 1.65
CA ASP A 410 -10.89 13.05 1.25
C ASP A 410 -11.15 13.57 -0.18
N ILE A 411 -10.70 14.80 -0.49
CA ILE A 411 -10.74 15.39 -1.83
C ILE A 411 -10.13 14.46 -2.90
N VAL A 412 -9.02 13.81 -2.55
CA VAL A 412 -8.27 12.92 -3.44
C VAL A 412 -9.05 11.65 -3.80
N VAL A 413 -9.99 11.19 -2.97
CA VAL A 413 -10.70 9.92 -3.17
C VAL A 413 -11.48 9.90 -4.47
N ASP A 414 -12.35 10.88 -4.73
CA ASP A 414 -13.21 10.88 -5.93
C ASP A 414 -12.43 11.03 -7.24
N ASN A 415 -11.22 11.61 -7.16
CA ASN A 415 -10.37 11.89 -8.31
C ASN A 415 -9.35 10.78 -8.59
N SER A 416 -9.21 9.81 -7.68
CA SER A 416 -8.32 8.68 -7.87
C SER A 416 -8.88 7.68 -8.89
N SER A 417 -8.00 7.08 -9.70
CA SER A 417 -8.32 6.00 -10.64
C SER A 417 -8.54 4.65 -9.97
#